data_AF-A0A101I7Q8-F1
#
_entry.id   AF-A0A101I7Q8-F1
#
_cell.length_a   1.000
_cell.length_b   1.000
_cell.length_c   1.000
_cell.angle_alpha   90.00
_cell.angle_beta   90.00
_cell.angle_gamma   90.00
#
_symmetry.space_group_name_H-M   'P 1'
#
loop_
_entity.id
_entity.type
_entity.pdbx_description
1 polymer ?
#
loop_
_entity_poly.entity_id
_entity_poly.type
_entity_poly.pdbx_seq_one_letter_code
_entity_poly.pdbx_strand_id
1 'polypeptide(L)'
;YSGTSMASPHVAGAAALVLAANPTLTNVEIRSILQHMAENLGLRQKHEGYGLVRVDLAVQRASKVTREPDPDPDPDQEPRTSFTVSSIDYSLSKNLKHIYVSVQLDPAVVGASVSIAIYLNGGSSPYYTGTITTDTAGVAKFTVVNAPSGTYSTVVTDVSAAGYTWDTKFPEDTFDK
;
A
#
# COMPACT_ATOMS: atom_id res chain seq x y z
N TYR A 1 -11.40 30.86 28.41
CA TYR A 1 -10.40 29.86 27.99
C TYR A 1 -11.15 28.67 27.40
N SER A 2 -11.18 28.54 26.07
CA SER A 2 -11.82 27.43 25.38
C SER A 2 -10.82 26.90 24.36
N GLY A 3 -10.33 25.68 24.59
CA GLY A 3 -9.29 25.06 23.79
C GLY A 3 -9.16 23.59 24.14
N THR A 4 -8.73 22.80 23.16
CA THR A 4 -8.49 21.35 23.23
C THR A 4 -7.62 20.93 24.43
N SER A 5 -6.88 21.86 25.05
CA SER A 5 -6.13 21.68 26.30
C SER A 5 -6.94 21.13 27.48
N MET A 6 -8.27 21.35 27.54
CA MET A 6 -9.11 20.72 28.57
C MET A 6 -9.65 19.35 28.16
N ALA A 7 -9.76 19.06 26.86
CA ALA A 7 -10.23 17.76 26.37
C ALA A 7 -9.14 16.69 26.45
N SER A 8 -7.87 17.05 26.22
CA SER A 8 -6.73 16.14 26.29
C SER A 8 -6.60 15.38 27.63
N PRO A 9 -6.63 16.03 28.81
CA PRO A 9 -6.57 15.30 30.08
C PRO A 9 -7.81 14.43 30.35
N HIS A 10 -8.98 14.79 29.81
CA HIS A 10 -10.20 13.96 29.96
C HIS A 10 -10.09 12.65 29.16
N VAL A 11 -9.57 12.71 27.93
CA VAL A 11 -9.35 11.50 27.11
C VAL A 11 -8.23 10.65 27.69
N ALA A 12 -7.17 11.26 28.24
CA ALA A 12 -6.12 10.53 28.94
C ALA A 12 -6.65 9.81 30.19
N GLY A 13 -7.49 10.46 30.99
CA GLY A 13 -8.17 9.84 32.14
C GLY A 13 -9.11 8.70 31.76
N ALA A 14 -9.86 8.86 30.66
CA ALA A 14 -10.70 7.80 30.10
C ALA A 14 -9.89 6.56 29.69
N ALA A 15 -8.76 6.77 28.99
CA ALA A 15 -7.86 5.69 28.59
C ALA A 15 -7.26 4.94 29.80
N ALA A 16 -6.87 5.67 30.84
CA ALA A 16 -6.38 5.08 32.08
C ALA A 16 -7.43 4.20 32.78
N LEU A 17 -8.71 4.60 32.73
CA LEU A 17 -9.81 3.83 33.34
C LEU A 17 -10.11 2.55 32.56
N VAL A 18 -10.03 2.59 31.23
CA VAL A 18 -10.11 1.41 30.35
C VAL A 18 -8.95 0.44 30.62
N LEU A 19 -7.73 0.96 30.77
CA LEU A 19 -6.56 0.17 31.15
C LEU A 19 -6.68 -0.41 32.57
N ALA A 20 -7.25 0.32 33.52
CA ALA A 20 -7.49 -0.20 34.88
C ALA A 20 -8.53 -1.34 34.91
N ALA A 21 -9.52 -1.28 34.01
CA ALA A 21 -10.52 -2.34 33.87
C ALA A 21 -9.97 -3.63 33.25
N ASN A 22 -8.96 -3.50 32.39
CA ASN A 22 -8.22 -4.63 31.85
C ASN A 22 -6.75 -4.24 31.62
N PRO A 23 -5.86 -4.54 32.57
CA PRO A 23 -4.45 -4.15 32.50
C PRO A 23 -3.68 -4.94 31.44
N THR A 24 -4.29 -5.93 30.78
CA THR A 24 -3.65 -6.68 29.71
C THR A 24 -3.84 -6.03 28.33
N LEU A 25 -4.61 -4.94 28.23
CA LEU A 25 -4.83 -4.22 26.98
C LEU A 25 -3.63 -3.36 26.59
N THR A 26 -3.33 -3.32 25.30
CA THR A 26 -2.30 -2.46 24.71
C THR A 26 -2.83 -1.06 24.41
N ASN A 27 -1.91 -0.09 24.24
CA ASN A 27 -2.25 1.29 23.88
C ASN A 27 -3.07 1.40 22.58
N VAL A 28 -2.82 0.50 21.63
CA VAL A 28 -3.53 0.45 20.33
C VAL A 28 -4.96 -0.03 20.52
N GLU A 29 -5.16 -1.08 21.33
CA GLU A 29 -6.48 -1.60 21.64
C GLU A 29 -7.30 -0.60 22.46
N ILE A 30 -6.68 0.05 23.45
CA ILE A 30 -7.35 1.11 24.24
C ILE A 30 -7.80 2.23 23.31
N ARG A 31 -6.94 2.67 22.38
CA ARG A 31 -7.31 3.67 21.38
C ARG A 31 -8.46 3.20 20.50
N SER A 32 -8.41 1.97 20.00
CA SER A 32 -9.45 1.38 19.16
C SER A 32 -10.79 1.29 19.90
N ILE A 33 -10.79 0.82 21.15
CA ILE A 33 -11.98 0.75 21.99
C ILE A 33 -12.58 2.14 22.20
N LEU A 34 -11.75 3.14 22.53
CA LEU A 34 -12.22 4.52 22.73
C LEU A 34 -12.79 5.13 21.44
N GLN A 35 -12.21 4.81 20.29
CA GLN A 35 -12.70 5.28 18.98
C GLN A 35 -14.02 4.61 18.59
N HIS A 36 -14.14 3.29 18.76
CA HIS A 36 -15.34 2.55 18.37
C HIS A 36 -16.53 2.83 19.30
N MET A 37 -16.27 3.13 20.57
CA MET A 37 -17.32 3.45 21.55
C MET A 37 -17.65 4.95 21.58
N ALA A 38 -16.95 5.77 20.79
CA ALA A 38 -17.28 7.18 20.69
C ALA A 38 -18.67 7.38 20.07
N GLU A 39 -19.49 8.20 20.72
CA GLU A 39 -20.83 8.54 20.27
C GLU A 39 -20.74 9.62 19.20
N ASN A 40 -21.17 9.28 17.99
CA ASN A 40 -21.20 10.24 16.89
C ASN A 40 -22.32 11.27 17.12
N LEU A 41 -21.93 12.52 17.37
CA LEU A 41 -22.87 13.63 17.61
C LEU A 41 -23.37 14.27 16.30
N GLY A 42 -23.01 13.72 15.14
CA GLY A 42 -23.53 14.13 13.84
C GLY A 42 -22.82 15.34 13.22
N LEU A 43 -21.68 15.80 13.78
CA LEU A 43 -20.86 16.81 13.10
C LEU A 43 -19.90 16.18 12.08
N ARG A 44 -19.29 17.03 11.25
CA ARG A 44 -18.35 16.57 10.23
C ARG A 44 -17.12 15.97 10.93
N GLN A 45 -16.57 14.87 10.42
CA GLN A 45 -15.39 14.18 10.99
C GLN A 45 -14.20 15.10 11.31
N LYS A 46 -14.02 16.20 10.57
CA LYS A 46 -12.97 17.20 10.81
C LYS A 46 -13.13 17.99 12.13
N HIS A 47 -14.32 17.97 12.74
CA HIS A 47 -14.64 18.70 13.97
C HIS A 47 -14.72 17.80 15.21
N GLU A 48 -15.06 16.51 15.06
CA GLU A 48 -15.27 15.60 16.20
C GLU A 48 -14.49 14.29 16.11
N GLY A 49 -13.79 14.05 15.00
CA GLY A 49 -13.14 12.76 14.76
C GLY A 49 -14.14 11.61 14.78
N TYR A 50 -14.05 10.78 15.82
CA TYR A 50 -14.91 9.62 16.06
C TYR A 50 -16.14 9.94 16.93
N GLY A 51 -16.25 11.15 17.48
CA GLY A 51 -17.37 11.55 18.34
C GLY A 51 -16.99 11.66 19.82
N LEU A 52 -18.00 11.73 20.69
CA LEU A 52 -17.85 11.88 22.13
C LEU A 52 -17.43 10.57 22.79
N VAL A 53 -16.30 10.57 23.52
CA VAL A 53 -15.79 9.37 24.20
C VAL A 53 -16.76 8.87 25.27
N ARG A 54 -17.25 7.63 25.14
CA ARG A 54 -18.10 6.94 26.12
C ARG A 54 -17.29 5.95 26.96
N VAL A 55 -16.83 6.41 28.13
CA VAL A 55 -15.98 5.61 29.03
C VAL A 55 -16.73 4.39 29.59
N ASP A 56 -18.03 4.52 29.82
CA ASP A 56 -18.91 3.46 30.33
C ASP A 56 -18.96 2.23 29.40
N LEU A 57 -19.06 2.47 28.09
CA LEU A 57 -19.08 1.43 27.07
C LEU A 57 -17.68 0.87 26.81
N ALA A 58 -16.66 1.75 26.83
CA ALA A 58 -15.26 1.37 26.65
C ALA A 58 -14.77 0.40 27.74
N VAL A 59 -15.11 0.66 28.99
CA VAL A 59 -14.77 -0.21 30.14
C VAL A 59 -15.49 -1.55 30.06
N GLN A 60 -16.79 -1.56 29.76
CA GLN A 60 -17.53 -2.81 29.58
C GLN A 60 -16.97 -3.67 28.45
N ARG A 61 -16.51 -3.05 27.37
CA ARG A 61 -15.86 -3.77 26.27
C ARG A 61 -14.50 -4.30 26.70
N ALA A 62 -13.68 -3.49 27.36
CA ALA A 62 -12.38 -3.90 27.91
C ALA A 62 -12.47 -5.10 28.85
N SER A 63 -13.47 -5.14 29.75
CA SER A 63 -13.69 -6.28 30.65
C SER A 63 -14.15 -7.56 29.94
N LYS A 64 -14.70 -7.46 28.71
CA LYS A 64 -15.09 -8.62 27.89
C LYS A 64 -13.97 -9.10 26.97
N VAL A 65 -12.89 -8.34 26.83
CA VAL A 65 -11.68 -8.78 26.11
C VAL A 65 -10.93 -9.76 27.01
N THR A 66 -11.27 -11.04 26.90
CA THR A 66 -10.45 -12.11 27.46
C THR A 66 -9.22 -12.24 26.58
N ARG A 67 -8.04 -11.87 27.10
CA ARG A 67 -6.76 -12.16 26.46
C ARG A 67 -6.59 -13.68 26.40
N GLU A 68 -6.86 -14.31 25.27
CA GLU A 68 -6.02 -15.46 24.89
C GLU A 68 -4.58 -14.92 24.85
N PRO A 69 -3.58 -15.66 25.36
CA PRO A 69 -2.21 -15.17 25.40
C PRO A 69 -1.72 -14.93 23.97
N ASP A 70 -1.84 -13.68 23.52
CA ASP A 70 -1.22 -13.22 22.29
C ASP A 70 0.30 -13.39 22.42
N PRO A 71 0.98 -13.90 21.37
CA PRO A 71 2.43 -13.92 21.32
C PRO A 71 2.94 -12.48 21.42
N ASP A 72 4.07 -12.30 22.11
CA ASP A 72 4.71 -11.02 22.42
C ASP A 72 4.75 -10.03 21.24
N PRO A 73 4.73 -8.71 21.51
CA PRO A 73 4.89 -7.69 20.48
C PRO A 73 6.33 -7.71 19.97
N ASP A 74 6.54 -8.14 18.72
CA ASP A 74 7.81 -7.91 18.04
C ASP A 74 7.89 -6.43 17.62
N PRO A 75 8.95 -5.68 17.99
CA PRO A 75 9.18 -4.32 17.51
C PRO A 75 9.67 -4.35 16.06
N ASP A 76 8.83 -4.76 15.12
CA ASP A 76 9.07 -4.58 13.70
C ASP A 76 7.75 -4.28 12.97
N GLN A 77 7.76 -3.22 12.17
CA GLN A 77 6.79 -3.06 11.10
C GLN A 77 6.83 -4.36 10.28
N GLU A 78 5.68 -4.92 9.87
CA GLU A 78 5.67 -6.05 8.92
C GLU A 78 6.72 -5.74 7.84
N PRO A 79 7.74 -6.59 7.61
CA PRO A 79 8.64 -6.38 6.50
C PRO A 79 7.78 -6.57 5.26
N ARG A 80 7.18 -5.48 4.75
CA ARG A 80 6.56 -5.51 3.45
C ARG A 80 7.69 -5.87 2.52
N THR A 81 7.64 -7.09 1.99
CA THR A 81 8.75 -7.62 1.21
C THR A 81 8.89 -6.67 0.03
N SER A 82 10.00 -5.95 -0.03
CA SER A 82 10.23 -5.02 -1.12
C SER A 82 10.57 -5.83 -2.36
N PHE A 83 9.97 -5.49 -3.48
CA PHE A 83 10.34 -6.04 -4.77
C PHE A 83 10.76 -4.90 -5.69
N THR A 84 11.65 -5.24 -6.61
CA THR A 84 12.18 -4.32 -7.61
C THR A 84 11.94 -4.88 -9.01
N VAL A 85 11.95 -4.00 -10.00
CA VAL A 85 12.04 -4.44 -11.40
C VAL A 85 13.48 -4.82 -11.66
N SER A 86 13.74 -6.11 -11.88
CA SER A 86 15.10 -6.62 -12.06
C SER A 86 15.62 -6.43 -13.48
N SER A 87 14.75 -6.58 -14.49
CA SER A 87 15.10 -6.38 -15.89
C SER A 87 13.88 -5.98 -16.73
N ILE A 88 14.14 -5.26 -17.82
CA ILE A 88 13.18 -5.00 -18.88
C ILE A 88 13.78 -5.50 -20.20
N ASP A 89 13.28 -6.64 -20.69
CA ASP A 89 13.78 -7.30 -21.87
C ASP A 89 12.90 -7.01 -23.10
N TYR A 90 13.54 -6.78 -24.24
CA TYR A 90 12.86 -6.54 -25.52
C TYR A 90 13.10 -7.70 -26.48
N SER A 91 12.05 -8.10 -27.19
CA SER A 91 12.18 -9.04 -28.31
C SER A 91 11.26 -8.65 -29.45
N LEU A 92 11.60 -9.07 -30.67
CA LEU A 92 10.84 -8.78 -31.87
C LEU A 92 10.08 -10.02 -32.35
N SER A 93 8.90 -9.80 -32.91
CA SER A 93 8.20 -10.84 -33.68
C SER A 93 9.03 -11.26 -34.90
N LYS A 94 8.81 -12.50 -35.38
CA LYS A 94 9.49 -13.07 -36.58
C LYS A 94 9.40 -12.17 -37.82
N ASN A 95 8.31 -11.41 -37.94
CA ASN A 95 8.06 -10.48 -39.05
C ASN A 95 8.51 -9.03 -38.74
N LEU A 96 9.21 -8.81 -37.62
CA LEU A 96 9.64 -7.50 -37.11
C LEU A 96 8.51 -6.49 -36.91
N LYS A 97 7.24 -6.94 -36.90
CA LYS A 97 6.07 -6.06 -36.85
C LYS A 97 5.65 -5.71 -35.42
N HIS A 98 5.97 -6.57 -34.46
CA HIS A 98 5.58 -6.41 -33.05
C HIS A 98 6.83 -6.39 -32.17
N ILE A 99 6.79 -5.60 -31.10
CA ILE A 99 7.77 -5.61 -30.03
C ILE A 99 7.11 -6.26 -28.81
N TYR A 100 7.79 -7.22 -28.19
CA TYR A 100 7.41 -7.77 -26.91
C TYR A 100 8.34 -7.20 -25.85
N VAL A 101 7.75 -6.64 -24.79
CA VAL A 101 8.48 -6.08 -23.65
C VAL A 101 8.17 -6.95 -22.44
N SER A 102 9.19 -7.51 -21.80
CA SER A 102 9.06 -8.36 -20.62
C SER A 102 9.67 -7.65 -19.42
N VAL A 103 8.87 -7.40 -18.40
CA VAL A 103 9.29 -6.76 -17.15
C VAL A 103 9.35 -7.83 -16.07
N GLN A 104 10.54 -8.10 -15.54
CA GLN A 104 10.76 -9.10 -14.49
C GLN A 104 10.78 -8.43 -13.12
N LEU A 105 10.06 -9.01 -12.15
CA LEU A 105 10.15 -8.62 -10.75
C LEU A 105 11.07 -9.57 -9.97
N ASP A 106 11.82 -9.02 -9.01
CA ASP A 106 12.63 -9.76 -8.04
C ASP A 106 12.32 -9.27 -6.60
N PRO A 107 11.85 -10.16 -5.70
CA PRO A 107 11.50 -11.56 -5.94
C PRO A 107 10.34 -11.71 -6.93
N ALA A 108 10.21 -12.88 -7.55
CA ALA A 108 9.13 -13.17 -8.49
C ALA A 108 7.76 -13.09 -7.79
N VAL A 109 7.03 -12.01 -8.02
CA VAL A 109 5.68 -11.80 -7.45
C VAL A 109 4.64 -12.17 -8.49
N VAL A 110 3.76 -13.12 -8.18
CA VAL A 110 2.67 -13.56 -9.06
C VAL A 110 1.46 -12.64 -8.90
N GLY A 111 0.84 -12.23 -10.01
CA GLY A 111 -0.36 -11.39 -9.97
C GLY A 111 -0.10 -9.93 -9.59
N ALA A 112 1.16 -9.49 -9.59
CA ALA A 112 1.52 -8.08 -9.42
C ALA A 112 1.06 -7.27 -10.62
N SER A 113 0.32 -6.18 -10.40
CA SER A 113 -0.10 -5.28 -11.47
C SER A 113 1.04 -4.35 -11.83
N VAL A 114 1.57 -4.47 -13.05
CA VAL A 114 2.66 -3.67 -13.60
C VAL A 114 2.09 -2.74 -14.67
N SER A 115 2.33 -1.44 -14.53
CA SER A 115 1.97 -0.41 -15.50
C SER A 115 3.22 0.18 -16.12
N ILE A 116 3.23 0.29 -17.45
CA ILE A 116 4.35 0.88 -18.19
C ILE A 116 3.88 1.94 -19.17
N ALA A 117 4.80 2.85 -19.49
CA ALA A 117 4.71 3.80 -20.57
C ALA A 117 5.96 3.64 -21.47
N ILE A 118 5.74 3.46 -22.76
CA ILE A 118 6.80 3.32 -23.77
C ILE A 118 6.81 4.57 -24.63
N TYR A 119 7.98 5.18 -24.77
CA TYR A 119 8.23 6.36 -25.59
C TYR A 119 9.00 5.96 -26.84
N LEU A 120 8.70 6.61 -27.97
CA LEU A 120 9.36 6.39 -29.25
C LEU A 120 10.17 7.63 -29.63
N ASN A 121 11.43 7.43 -30.03
CA ASN A 121 12.39 8.45 -30.48
C ASN A 121 12.51 9.64 -29.50
N GLY A 122 12.42 9.39 -28.19
CA GLY A 122 12.49 10.44 -27.16
C GLY A 122 11.31 11.42 -27.16
N GLY A 123 10.17 11.05 -27.76
CA GLY A 123 8.97 11.89 -27.75
C GLY A 123 8.45 12.16 -26.33
N SER A 124 7.82 13.31 -26.12
CA SER A 124 7.26 13.70 -24.81
C SER A 124 5.93 13.03 -24.46
N SER A 125 5.31 12.32 -25.41
CA SER A 125 4.07 11.56 -25.20
C SER A 125 4.35 10.07 -25.35
N PRO A 126 3.76 9.22 -24.49
CA PRO A 126 3.95 7.78 -24.60
C PRO A 126 3.32 7.27 -25.91
N TYR A 127 4.10 6.50 -26.67
CA TYR A 127 3.63 5.79 -27.85
C TYR A 127 2.69 4.63 -27.47
N TYR A 128 2.98 3.98 -26.34
CA TYR A 128 2.17 2.89 -25.81
C TYR A 128 2.11 2.96 -24.30
N THR A 129 0.95 2.70 -23.72
CA THR A 129 0.78 2.50 -22.28
C THR A 129 -0.04 1.25 -22.05
N GLY A 130 0.29 0.48 -21.02
CA GLY A 130 -0.48 -0.70 -20.67
C GLY A 130 -0.30 -1.09 -19.22
N THR A 131 -1.26 -1.84 -18.71
CA THR A 131 -1.21 -2.45 -17.39
C THR A 131 -1.55 -3.93 -17.53
N ILE A 132 -0.71 -4.79 -16.97
CA ILE A 132 -0.92 -6.25 -16.95
C ILE A 132 -0.47 -6.80 -15.60
N THR A 133 -1.03 -7.94 -15.21
CA THR A 133 -0.56 -8.71 -14.06
C THR A 133 0.59 -9.66 -14.42
N THR A 134 1.59 -9.79 -13.56
CA THR A 134 2.68 -10.76 -13.71
C THR A 134 2.21 -12.20 -13.69
N ASP A 135 2.91 -13.08 -14.40
CA ASP A 135 2.68 -14.53 -14.42
C ASP A 135 3.30 -15.24 -13.20
N THR A 136 3.22 -16.58 -13.17
CA THR A 136 3.78 -17.41 -12.08
C THR A 136 5.30 -17.26 -11.91
N ALA A 137 6.00 -16.75 -12.92
CA ALA A 137 7.43 -16.47 -12.87
C ALA A 137 7.73 -15.00 -12.51
N GLY A 138 6.72 -14.19 -12.17
CA GLY A 138 6.89 -12.79 -11.81
C GLY A 138 7.14 -11.88 -13.01
N VAL A 139 6.76 -12.30 -14.22
CA VAL A 139 7.02 -11.56 -15.46
C VAL A 139 5.74 -10.93 -16.00
N ALA A 140 5.77 -9.63 -16.28
CA ALA A 140 4.72 -8.94 -17.03
C ALA A 140 5.14 -8.77 -18.50
N LYS A 141 4.36 -9.33 -19.43
CA LYS A 141 4.66 -9.37 -20.87
C LYS A 141 3.71 -8.46 -21.65
N PHE A 142 4.23 -7.35 -22.15
CA PHE A 142 3.51 -6.38 -22.96
C PHE A 142 3.77 -6.62 -24.45
N THR A 143 2.78 -6.35 -25.30
CA THR A 143 2.90 -6.46 -26.75
C THR A 143 2.58 -5.13 -27.41
N VAL A 144 3.55 -4.53 -28.08
CA VAL A 144 3.38 -3.33 -28.90
C VAL A 144 3.14 -3.76 -30.35
N VAL A 145 1.91 -3.56 -30.83
CA VAL A 145 1.52 -4.01 -32.16
C VAL A 145 1.86 -2.99 -33.25
N ASN A 146 2.32 -3.48 -34.41
CA ASN A 146 2.67 -2.62 -35.56
C ASN A 146 3.67 -1.51 -35.19
N ALA A 147 4.64 -1.84 -34.33
CA ALA A 147 5.63 -0.91 -33.84
C ALA A 147 6.55 -0.46 -34.99
N PRO A 148 6.70 0.84 -35.30
CA PRO A 148 7.65 1.34 -36.31
C PRO A 148 9.11 1.07 -35.91
N SER A 149 10.06 1.29 -36.82
CA SER A 149 11.49 1.32 -36.44
C SER A 149 11.83 2.62 -35.72
N GLY A 150 12.79 2.57 -34.81
CA GLY A 150 13.17 3.68 -33.95
C GLY A 150 13.61 3.25 -32.56
N THR A 151 13.94 4.24 -31.74
CA THR A 151 14.43 4.04 -30.37
C THR A 151 13.24 4.02 -29.40
N TYR A 152 13.05 2.90 -28.71
CA TYR A 152 12.02 2.72 -27.70
C TYR A 152 12.63 2.88 -26.30
N SER A 153 11.97 3.64 -25.44
CA SER A 153 12.33 3.74 -24.02
C SER A 153 11.13 3.35 -23.17
N THR A 154 11.30 2.41 -22.26
CA THR A 154 10.23 1.96 -21.36
C THR A 154 10.43 2.55 -19.98
N VAL A 155 9.37 3.14 -19.45
CA VAL A 155 9.30 3.68 -18.10
C VAL A 155 8.23 2.90 -17.35
N VAL A 156 8.59 2.33 -16.22
CA VAL A 156 7.62 1.69 -15.31
C VAL A 156 6.93 2.80 -14.52
N THR A 157 5.63 2.96 -14.72
CA THR A 157 4.87 4.08 -14.15
C THR A 157 4.26 3.75 -12.80
N ASP A 158 3.85 2.50 -12.59
CA ASP A 158 3.28 2.01 -11.34
C ASP A 158 3.44 0.50 -11.24
N VAL A 159 3.77 0.00 -10.04
CA VAL A 159 3.70 -1.44 -9.76
C VAL A 159 3.05 -1.66 -8.39
N SER A 160 2.01 -2.48 -8.37
CA SER A 160 1.28 -2.81 -7.14
C SER A 160 1.04 -4.31 -6.98
N ALA A 161 1.29 -4.81 -5.76
CA ALA A 161 1.09 -6.20 -5.40
C ALA A 161 0.65 -6.31 -3.93
N ALA A 162 -0.28 -7.21 -3.62
CA ALA A 162 -0.79 -7.40 -2.28
C ALA A 162 0.30 -7.98 -1.34
N GLY A 163 0.58 -7.31 -0.22
CA GLY A 163 1.61 -7.74 0.73
C GLY A 163 3.04 -7.32 0.39
N TYR A 164 3.24 -6.55 -0.69
CA TYR A 164 4.55 -6.18 -1.21
C TYR A 164 4.69 -4.66 -1.42
N THR A 165 5.90 -4.12 -1.25
CA THR A 165 6.23 -2.69 -1.47
C THR A 165 7.10 -2.59 -2.72
N TRP A 166 6.70 -1.76 -3.68
CA TRP A 166 7.58 -1.42 -4.79
C TRP A 166 8.58 -0.34 -4.34
N ASP A 167 9.88 -0.59 -4.49
CA ASP A 167 10.95 0.37 -4.11
C ASP A 167 11.12 1.53 -5.12
N THR A 168 10.20 1.69 -6.08
CA THR A 168 10.22 2.73 -7.14
C THR A 168 11.49 2.76 -8.02
N LYS A 169 12.40 1.79 -7.84
CA LYS A 169 13.61 1.61 -8.63
C LYS A 169 13.36 0.61 -9.75
N PHE A 170 13.77 0.98 -10.96
CA PHE A 170 13.81 0.14 -12.15
C PHE A 170 15.00 0.57 -13.01
N PRO A 171 15.62 -0.34 -13.77
CA PRO A 171 16.69 0.01 -14.68
C PRO A 171 16.18 0.97 -15.76
N GLU A 172 17.02 1.94 -16.14
CA GLU A 172 16.77 2.73 -17.35
C GLU A 172 17.01 1.84 -18.55
N ASP A 173 15.96 1.60 -19.35
CA ASP A 173 16.03 0.68 -20.48
C ASP A 173 15.64 1.36 -21.79
N THR A 174 16.56 1.29 -22.75
CA THR A 174 16.43 1.84 -24.11
C THR A 174 16.73 0.75 -25.13
N PHE A 175 15.88 0.64 -26.15
CA PHE A 175 15.96 -0.40 -27.18
C PHE A 175 15.82 0.20 -28.59
N ASP A 176 16.83 -0.01 -29.43
CA ASP A 176 16.81 0.41 -30.83
C ASP A 176 16.30 -0.71 -31.75
N LYS A 177 15.26 -0.40 -32.53
CA LYS A 177 14.65 -1.31 -33.50
C LYS A 177 14.94 -0.93 -34.94
#